data_AF-A0A970SNK0-F1
#
_entry.id   AF-A0A970SNK0-F1
#
_cell.length_a   1.000
_cell.length_b   1.000
_cell.length_c   1.000
_cell.angle_alpha   90.00
_cell.angle_beta   90.00
_cell.angle_gamma   90.00
#
_symmetry.space_group_name_H-M   'P 1'
#
loop_
_entity.id
_entity.type
_entity.pdbx_description
1 polymer ?
#
loop_
_entity_poly.entity_id
_entity_poly.type
_entity_poly.pdbx_seq_one_letter_code
_entity_poly.pdbx_strand_id
1 'polypeptide(L)'
;AARGRKIVCGGTTSHLLADHLDAKLIPDERYIDTDLPPIARLDGVDLVTEGILTLSRASEYLVKGRPKGRMDAATTLLDHLDAVDGITFMVGTARNPAHQNTGLPDSIFLRRTVVEKLARRFETLGKETELKFY
;
A
#
# COMPACT_ATOMS: atom_id res chain seq x y z
N ALA A 1 1.45 -11.87 -18.33
CA ALA A 1 1.45 -10.98 -17.15
C ALA A 1 1.28 -9.54 -17.61
N ALA A 2 0.46 -8.74 -16.95
CA ALA A 2 0.42 -7.30 -17.22
C ALA A 2 1.81 -6.70 -16.97
N ARG A 3 2.27 -5.81 -17.86
CA ARG A 3 3.53 -5.07 -17.71
C ARG A 3 3.34 -3.99 -16.64
N GLY A 4 4.36 -3.76 -15.81
CA GLY A 4 4.35 -2.72 -14.77
C GLY A 4 4.80 -3.23 -13.41
N ARG A 5 5.05 -2.30 -12.49
CA ARG A 5 5.40 -2.59 -11.09
C ARG A 5 4.16 -3.10 -10.37
N LYS A 6 4.29 -4.18 -9.62
CA LYS A 6 3.24 -4.81 -8.81
C LYS A 6 3.53 -4.56 -7.35
N ILE A 7 2.58 -3.92 -6.68
CA ILE A 7 2.69 -3.54 -5.27
C ILE A 7 1.49 -4.09 -4.52
N VAL A 8 1.72 -4.69 -3.36
CA VAL A 8 0.65 -5.21 -2.49
C VAL A 8 0.70 -4.48 -1.15
N CYS A 9 -0.33 -3.73 -0.84
CA CYS A 9 -0.50 -3.05 0.45
C CYS A 9 -1.57 -3.77 1.28
N GLY A 10 -1.17 -4.70 2.15
CA GLY A 10 -2.10 -5.35 3.09
C GLY A 10 -1.71 -6.78 3.46
N GLY A 11 -1.62 -7.06 4.76
CA GLY A 11 -1.23 -8.36 5.30
C GLY A 11 -2.10 -9.53 4.82
N THR A 12 -3.43 -9.45 4.92
CA THR A 12 -4.31 -10.55 4.46
C THR A 12 -4.13 -10.81 2.96
N THR A 13 -4.05 -9.75 2.16
CA THR A 13 -3.88 -9.87 0.70
C THR A 13 -2.52 -10.46 0.35
N SER A 14 -1.44 -10.05 1.02
CA SER A 14 -0.11 -10.57 0.75
C SER A 14 0.04 -12.04 1.15
N HIS A 15 -0.58 -12.48 2.26
CA HIS A 15 -0.60 -13.89 2.65
C HIS A 15 -1.38 -14.74 1.64
N LEU A 16 -2.58 -14.31 1.25
CA LEU A 16 -3.37 -15.03 0.22
C LEU A 16 -2.62 -15.14 -1.10
N LEU A 17 -1.90 -14.09 -1.50
CA LEU A 17 -1.09 -14.11 -2.70
C LEU A 17 0.13 -15.02 -2.56
N ALA A 18 0.79 -15.01 -1.41
CA ALA A 18 1.91 -15.90 -1.12
C ALA A 18 1.50 -17.39 -1.20
N ASP A 19 0.37 -17.73 -0.60
CA ASP A 19 -0.21 -19.08 -0.66
C ASP A 19 -0.56 -19.47 -2.10
N HIS A 20 -1.17 -18.55 -2.87
CA HIS A 20 -1.54 -18.80 -4.26
C HIS A 20 -0.33 -18.98 -5.20
N LEU A 21 0.78 -18.30 -4.91
CA LEU A 21 2.00 -18.36 -5.70
C LEU A 21 2.98 -19.45 -5.25
N ASP A 22 2.65 -20.20 -4.18
CA ASP A 22 3.57 -21.14 -3.52
C ASP A 22 4.92 -20.48 -3.18
N ALA A 23 4.85 -19.25 -2.65
CA ALA A 23 6.01 -18.42 -2.38
C ALA A 23 6.01 -17.93 -0.92
N LYS A 24 7.20 -17.61 -0.40
CA LYS A 24 7.35 -17.12 0.98
C LYS A 24 7.32 -15.61 1.04
N LEU A 25 6.54 -15.08 1.99
CA LEU A 25 6.60 -13.67 2.36
C LEU A 25 7.76 -13.46 3.35
N ILE A 26 8.78 -12.70 2.95
CA ILE A 26 10.01 -12.50 3.73
C ILE A 26 10.08 -11.04 4.18
N PRO A 27 9.94 -10.72 5.47
CA PRO A 27 10.13 -9.36 5.97
C PRO A 27 11.53 -8.83 5.67
N ASP A 28 11.63 -7.53 5.39
CA ASP A 28 12.90 -6.85 5.17
C ASP A 28 13.43 -6.29 6.50
N GLU A 29 14.45 -6.95 7.03
CA GLU A 29 15.10 -6.61 8.30
C GLU A 29 15.76 -5.22 8.30
N ARG A 30 15.91 -4.56 7.16
CA ARG A 30 16.42 -3.18 7.10
C ARG A 30 15.43 -2.16 7.66
N TYR A 31 14.16 -2.54 7.87
CA TYR A 31 13.06 -1.67 8.28
C TYR A 31 12.59 -1.90 9.73
N ILE A 32 13.44 -2.46 10.60
CA ILE A 32 13.06 -2.87 11.97
C ILE A 32 12.74 -1.68 12.89
N ASP A 33 13.33 -0.50 12.66
CA ASP A 33 13.23 0.67 13.57
C ASP A 33 12.42 1.84 12.95
N THR A 34 11.24 1.53 12.40
CA THR A 34 10.33 2.58 11.90
C THR A 34 8.94 2.44 12.52
N ASP A 35 8.22 3.56 12.67
CA ASP A 35 6.83 3.56 13.20
C ASP A 35 5.84 2.78 12.31
N LEU A 36 6.26 2.39 11.12
CA LEU A 36 5.51 1.52 10.22
C LEU A 36 6.09 0.11 10.30
N PRO A 37 5.25 -0.93 10.18
CA PRO A 37 5.76 -2.28 10.03
C PRO A 37 6.65 -2.38 8.78
N PRO A 38 7.62 -3.31 8.78
CA PRO A 38 8.59 -3.43 7.70
C PRO A 38 7.92 -3.77 6.38
N ILE A 39 8.58 -3.43 5.28
CA ILE A 39 8.22 -3.98 3.97
C ILE A 39 8.56 -5.48 3.95
N ALA A 40 7.99 -6.21 2.99
CA ALA A 40 8.30 -7.61 2.75
C ALA A 40 8.56 -7.87 1.27
N ARG A 41 9.28 -8.95 1.00
CA ARG A 41 9.56 -9.47 -0.32
C ARG A 41 8.65 -10.67 -0.61
N LEU A 42 8.08 -10.70 -1.81
CA LEU A 42 7.32 -11.83 -2.33
C LEU A 42 7.70 -11.99 -3.80
N ASP A 43 8.11 -13.21 -4.20
CA ASP A 43 8.54 -13.45 -5.58
C ASP A 43 7.41 -13.14 -6.57
N GLY A 44 7.73 -12.34 -7.60
CA GLY A 44 6.76 -11.87 -8.59
C GLY A 44 6.02 -10.57 -8.22
N VAL A 45 6.32 -9.98 -7.05
CA VAL A 45 5.81 -8.68 -6.58
C VAL A 45 6.98 -7.75 -6.24
N ASP A 46 6.92 -6.49 -6.70
CA ASP A 46 8.01 -5.52 -6.56
C ASP A 46 8.09 -4.91 -5.15
N LEU A 47 6.97 -4.83 -4.44
CA LEU A 47 6.90 -4.31 -3.08
C LEU A 47 5.69 -4.90 -2.35
N VAL A 48 5.91 -5.41 -1.13
CA VAL A 48 4.83 -5.73 -0.19
C VAL A 48 4.95 -4.83 1.03
N THR A 49 3.85 -4.22 1.44
CA THR A 49 3.78 -3.41 2.66
C THR A 49 2.54 -3.78 3.46
N GLU A 50 2.46 -3.23 4.66
CA GLU A 50 1.17 -3.12 5.34
C GLU A 50 0.16 -2.31 4.55
N GLY A 51 -1.11 -2.54 4.85
CA GLY A 51 -2.22 -1.95 4.12
C GLY A 51 -2.46 -0.50 4.52
N ILE A 52 -3.46 -0.29 5.37
CA ILE A 52 -3.95 1.05 5.67
C ILE A 52 -2.92 1.94 6.36
N LEU A 53 -2.02 1.37 7.16
CA LEU A 53 -0.99 2.12 7.88
C LEU A 53 -0.02 2.80 6.90
N THR A 54 0.54 2.03 5.96
CA THR A 54 1.46 2.53 4.94
C THR A 54 0.77 3.54 4.01
N LEU A 55 -0.43 3.20 3.52
CA LEU A 55 -1.20 4.08 2.65
C LEU A 55 -1.55 5.41 3.32
N SER A 56 -1.95 5.39 4.60
CA SER A 56 -2.27 6.60 5.35
C SER A 56 -1.04 7.48 5.54
N ARG A 57 0.10 6.88 5.88
CA ARG A 57 1.36 7.63 6.04
C ARG A 57 1.86 8.20 4.71
N ALA A 58 1.77 7.43 3.62
CA ALA A 58 2.11 7.92 2.28
C ALA A 58 1.24 9.13 1.89
N SER A 59 -0.07 9.06 2.17
CA SER A 59 -0.99 10.17 1.94
C SER A 59 -0.63 11.39 2.78
N GLU A 60 -0.22 11.21 4.03
CA GLU A 60 0.23 12.28 4.91
C GLU A 60 1.50 12.96 4.36
N TYR A 61 2.49 12.17 3.94
CA TYR A 61 3.74 12.68 3.36
C TYR A 61 3.53 13.48 2.08
N LEU A 62 2.56 13.11 1.24
CA LEU A 62 2.24 13.89 0.04
C LEU A 62 1.60 15.25 0.35
N VAL A 63 1.01 15.42 1.54
CA VAL A 63 0.39 16.68 1.99
C VAL A 63 1.37 17.53 2.78
N LYS A 64 2.05 16.95 3.77
CA LYS A 64 2.94 17.65 4.70
C LYS A 64 4.37 17.78 4.18
N GLY A 65 4.73 17.04 3.14
CA GLY A 65 6.10 16.88 2.66
C GLY A 65 6.76 15.62 3.20
N ARG A 66 7.66 15.03 2.39
CA ARG A 66 8.39 13.83 2.78
C ARG A 66 9.48 14.17 3.81
N PRO A 67 9.62 13.38 4.89
CA PRO A 67 10.76 13.52 5.79
C PRO A 67 12.07 13.25 5.05
N LYS A 68 13.06 14.14 5.22
CA LYS A 68 14.39 13.98 4.61
C LYS A 68 15.16 12.86 5.30
N GLY A 69 15.79 12.00 4.51
CA GLY A 69 16.67 10.93 5.01
C GLY A 69 15.95 9.78 5.73
N ARG A 70 14.61 9.76 5.72
CA ARG A 70 13.83 8.64 6.25
C ARG A 70 13.61 7.60 5.17
N MET A 71 13.86 6.35 5.52
CA MET A 71 13.57 5.19 4.69
C MET A 71 12.57 4.30 5.45
N ASP A 72 11.30 4.36 5.07
CA ASP A 72 10.25 3.51 5.62
C ASP A 72 9.34 2.96 4.52
N ALA A 73 8.35 2.15 4.89
CA ALA A 73 7.42 1.55 3.93
C ALA A 73 6.66 2.60 3.10
N ALA A 74 6.36 3.77 3.67
CA ALA A 74 5.62 4.82 2.98
C ALA A 74 6.50 5.61 2.02
N THR A 75 7.74 5.95 2.39
CA THR A 75 8.69 6.57 1.45
C THR A 75 9.00 5.63 0.29
N THR A 76 9.21 4.34 0.58
CA THR A 76 9.45 3.31 -0.44
C THR A 76 8.25 3.18 -1.39
N LEU A 77 7.02 3.11 -0.86
CA LEU A 77 5.82 3.10 -1.68
C LEU A 77 5.77 4.32 -2.61
N LEU A 78 5.99 5.52 -2.06
CA LEU A 78 5.94 6.76 -2.83
C LEU A 78 7.02 6.82 -3.92
N ASP A 79 8.23 6.33 -3.65
CA ASP A 79 9.31 6.27 -4.66
C ASP A 79 8.94 5.36 -5.83
N HIS A 80 8.24 4.24 -5.57
CA HIS A 80 7.72 3.39 -6.64
C HIS A 80 6.61 4.07 -7.46
N LEU A 81 5.69 4.79 -6.80
CA LEU A 81 4.58 5.48 -7.47
C LEU A 81 5.05 6.73 -8.24
N ASP A 82 6.10 7.40 -7.78
CA ASP A 82 6.70 8.53 -8.48
C ASP A 82 7.38 8.11 -9.79
N ALA A 83 7.94 6.91 -9.84
CA ALA A 83 8.72 6.41 -10.97
C ALA A 83 7.89 5.90 -12.16
N VAL A 84 6.56 6.07 -12.14
CA VAL A 84 5.63 5.58 -13.18
C VAL A 84 4.68 6.66 -13.67
N ASP A 85 4.19 6.58 -14.90
CA ASP A 85 3.27 7.58 -15.47
C ASP A 85 1.80 7.32 -15.10
N GLY A 86 1.45 6.08 -14.79
CA GLY A 86 0.09 5.65 -14.48
C GLY A 86 0.01 4.69 -13.31
N ILE A 87 -1.07 4.77 -12.52
CA ILE A 87 -1.31 3.97 -11.32
C ILE A 87 -2.72 3.38 -11.34
N THR A 88 -2.84 2.06 -11.42
CA THR A 88 -4.11 1.36 -11.18
C THR A 88 -4.17 0.85 -9.75
N PHE A 89 -5.11 1.35 -8.96
CA PHE A 89 -5.41 0.84 -7.64
C PHE A 89 -6.49 -0.24 -7.71
N MET A 90 -6.17 -1.44 -7.23
CA MET A 90 -7.12 -2.53 -7.05
C MET A 90 -7.45 -2.66 -5.57
N VAL A 91 -8.67 -2.29 -5.17
CA VAL A 91 -9.06 -2.14 -3.77
C VAL A 91 -10.10 -3.19 -3.40
N GLY A 92 -9.71 -4.15 -2.57
CA GLY A 92 -10.65 -5.12 -2.00
C GLY A 92 -11.58 -4.45 -0.96
N THR A 93 -12.87 -4.72 -1.08
CA THR A 93 -13.98 -4.23 -0.25
C THR A 93 -14.45 -5.27 0.78
N ALA A 94 -13.80 -6.44 0.82
CA ALA A 94 -14.09 -7.48 1.79
C ALA A 94 -14.01 -6.97 3.24
N ARG A 95 -15.07 -7.23 4.01
CA ARG A 95 -15.12 -6.97 5.46
C ARG A 95 -14.26 -7.98 6.19
N ASN A 96 -13.26 -7.53 6.95
CA ASN A 96 -12.49 -8.40 7.83
C ASN A 96 -13.30 -8.67 9.13
N PRO A 97 -13.72 -9.91 9.42
CA PRO A 97 -14.45 -10.25 10.65
C PRO A 97 -13.66 -9.88 11.92
N ALA A 98 -12.33 -9.95 11.90
CA ALA A 98 -11.47 -9.62 13.04
C ALA A 98 -11.50 -8.14 13.44
N HIS A 99 -12.04 -7.26 12.60
CA HIS A 99 -12.18 -5.82 12.88
C HIS A 99 -13.63 -5.39 13.17
N GLN A 100 -14.56 -6.33 13.37
CA GLN A 100 -15.95 -6.00 13.66
C GLN A 100 -16.19 -5.52 15.11
N ASN A 101 -15.25 -5.73 16.03
CA ASN A 101 -15.45 -5.48 17.47
C ASN A 101 -14.58 -4.36 18.08
N THR A 102 -13.89 -3.53 17.28
CA THR A 102 -12.94 -2.55 17.83
C THR A 102 -13.49 -1.13 17.99
N GLY A 103 -14.76 -0.86 17.63
CA GLY A 103 -15.37 0.47 17.78
C GLY A 103 -14.73 1.58 16.93
N LEU A 104 -13.80 1.23 16.03
CA LEU A 104 -13.16 2.13 15.08
C LEU A 104 -14.08 2.35 13.87
N PRO A 105 -14.02 3.52 13.19
CA PRO A 105 -14.74 3.74 11.94
C PRO A 105 -14.46 2.59 10.97
N ASP A 106 -15.50 2.12 10.26
CA ASP A 106 -15.41 0.96 9.37
C ASP A 106 -14.10 0.98 8.58
N SER A 107 -13.22 0.01 8.86
CA SER A 107 -11.87 -0.07 8.27
C SER A 107 -11.88 -0.02 6.73
N ILE A 108 -12.99 -0.44 6.12
CA ILE A 108 -13.26 -0.30 4.68
C ILE A 108 -13.44 1.15 4.26
N PHE A 109 -14.26 1.92 4.99
CA PHE A 109 -14.49 3.33 4.68
C PHE A 109 -13.17 4.11 4.74
N LEU A 110 -12.34 3.79 5.74
CA LEU A 110 -11.01 4.39 5.87
C LEU A 110 -10.10 4.01 4.69
N ARG A 111 -10.05 2.73 4.30
CA ARG A 111 -9.25 2.27 3.14
C ARG A 111 -9.66 2.97 1.86
N ARG A 112 -10.95 2.97 1.55
CA ARG A 112 -11.48 3.65 0.37
C ARG A 112 -11.11 5.13 0.37
N THR A 113 -11.36 5.81 1.48
CA THR A 113 -11.06 7.24 1.63
C THR A 113 -9.58 7.54 1.40
N VAL A 114 -8.68 6.75 1.97
CA VAL A 114 -7.23 6.95 1.83
C VAL A 114 -6.77 6.71 0.39
N VAL A 115 -7.24 5.63 -0.25
CA VAL A 115 -6.87 5.33 -1.64
C VAL A 115 -7.39 6.40 -2.59
N GLU A 116 -8.63 6.86 -2.43
CA GLU A 116 -9.18 7.96 -3.24
C GLU A 116 -8.40 9.27 -3.03
N LYS A 117 -7.93 9.56 -1.81
CA LYS A 117 -7.07 10.72 -1.54
C LYS A 117 -5.72 10.60 -2.24
N LEU A 118 -5.09 9.42 -2.20
CA LEU A 118 -3.83 9.16 -2.90
C LEU A 118 -3.98 9.30 -4.41
N ALA A 119 -5.00 8.68 -5.00
CA ALA A 119 -5.29 8.76 -6.43
C ALA A 119 -5.44 10.21 -6.88
N ARG A 120 -6.35 10.97 -6.23
CA ARG A 120 -6.53 12.41 -6.50
C ARG A 120 -5.22 13.19 -6.38
N ARG A 121 -4.40 12.87 -5.39
CA ARG A 121 -3.11 13.56 -5.21
C ARG A 121 -2.16 13.29 -6.37
N PHE A 122 -2.05 12.06 -6.84
CA PHE A 122 -1.21 11.73 -8.00
C PHE A 122 -1.76 12.29 -9.31
N GLU A 123 -3.09 12.37 -9.47
CA GLU A 123 -3.71 13.09 -10.59
C GLU A 123 -3.30 14.56 -10.61
N THR A 124 -3.30 15.25 -9.45
CA THR A 124 -2.81 16.64 -9.38
C THR A 124 -1.32 16.79 -9.69
N LEU A 125 -0.56 15.69 -9.65
CA LEU A 125 0.86 15.64 -10.03
C LEU A 125 1.05 15.22 -11.50
N GLY A 126 -0.04 15.12 -12.28
CA GLY A 126 0.00 14.81 -13.71
C GLY A 126 0.07 13.32 -14.05
N LYS A 127 -0.17 12.43 -13.09
CA LYS A 127 -0.21 10.98 -13.34
C LYS A 127 -1.62 10.51 -13.68
N GLU A 128 -1.72 9.51 -14.55
CA GLU A 128 -2.98 8.84 -14.80
C GLU A 128 -3.32 7.90 -13.63
N THR A 129 -4.55 7.95 -13.11
CA THR A 129 -4.96 7.02 -12.07
C THR A 129 -6.28 6.32 -12.38
N GLU A 130 -6.38 5.06 -11.98
CA GLU A 130 -7.59 4.25 -12.14
C GLU A 130 -7.91 3.56 -10.81
N LEU A 131 -9.16 3.65 -10.36
CA LEU A 131 -9.64 3.00 -9.14
C LEU A 131 -10.59 1.86 -9.50
N LYS A 132 -10.23 0.63 -9.12
CA LYS A 132 -11.07 -0.56 -9.29
C LYS A 132 -11.38 -1.17 -7.92
N PHE A 133 -12.67 -1.32 -7.62
CA PHE A 133 -13.15 -1.89 -6.37
C PHE A 133 -13.69 -3.31 -6.62
N TYR A 134 -13.32 -4.25 -5.75
CA TYR A 134 -13.69 -5.67 -5.83
C TYR A 134 -14.24 -6.19 -4.50
#